data_AF-A0A1G1HJT1-F1
#
_entry.id   AF-A0A1G1HJT1-F1
#
_cell.length_a   1.000
_cell.length_b   1.000
_cell.length_c   1.000
_cell.angle_alpha   90.00
_cell.angle_beta   90.00
_cell.angle_gamma   90.00
#
_symmetry.space_group_name_H-M   'P 1'
#
loop_
_entity.id
_entity.type
_entity.pdbx_description
1 polymer ?
#
loop_
_entity_poly.entity_id
_entity_poly.type
_entity_poly.pdbx_seq_one_letter_code
_entity_poly.pdbx_strand_id
1 'polypeptide(L)' 'MVKVAISGKDRNVVEMVKALAVEVAGFQAVSGTTKYYLQEHGHYIFHFQHMHQADEFRKVVAKYIPIEFAQVE' A
#
# COMPACT_ATOMS: atom_id res chain seq x y z
N MET A 1 2.50 10.93 -1.93
CA MET A 1 1.57 10.04 -1.18
C MET A 1 0.88 9.14 -2.17
N VAL A 2 0.60 7.90 -1.78
CA VAL A 2 -0.17 6.94 -2.57
C VAL A 2 -1.20 6.31 -1.65
N LYS A 3 -2.48 6.34 -2.05
CA LYS A 3 -3.56 5.70 -1.31
C LYS A 3 -3.82 4.34 -1.91
N VAL A 4 -3.95 3.32 -1.06
CA VAL A 4 -4.29 1.96 -1.50
C VAL A 4 -5.53 1.51 -0.75
N ALA A 5 -6.65 1.42 -1.45
CA ALA A 5 -7.88 0.82 -0.94
C ALA A 5 -7.76 -0.70 -1.00
N ILE A 6 -8.14 -1.40 0.08
CA ILE A 6 -8.02 -2.86 0.16
C ILE A 6 -9.41 -3.47 0.27
N SER A 7 -9.73 -4.32 -0.70
CA SER A 7 -11.00 -5.03 -0.76
C SER A 7 -11.16 -5.99 0.40
N GLY A 8 -12.37 -6.06 0.96
CA GLY A 8 -12.68 -6.94 2.10
C GLY A 8 -11.89 -6.64 3.38
N LYS A 9 -11.08 -5.57 3.42
CA LYS A 9 -10.15 -5.27 4.52
C LYS A 9 -9.23 -6.48 4.81
N ASP A 10 -8.83 -7.20 3.77
CA ASP A 10 -8.02 -8.40 3.88
C ASP A 10 -6.61 -8.05 4.39
N ARG A 11 -6.25 -8.63 5.54
CA ARG A 11 -4.96 -8.40 6.19
C ARG A 11 -3.80 -8.97 5.37
N ASN A 12 -3.97 -10.08 4.66
CA ASN A 12 -2.90 -10.67 3.85
C ASN A 12 -2.55 -9.76 2.67
N VAL A 13 -3.57 -9.21 2.00
CA VAL A 13 -3.38 -8.25 0.91
C VAL A 13 -2.63 -7.01 1.42
N VAL A 14 -2.95 -6.54 2.62
CA VAL A 14 -2.22 -5.44 3.26
C VAL A 14 -0.75 -5.76 3.48
N GLU A 15 -0.43 -6.93 4.04
CA GLU A 15 0.96 -7.29 4.29
C GLU A 15 1.75 -7.42 2.97
N MET A 16 1.10 -7.90 1.89
CA MET A 16 1.70 -7.91 0.55
C MET A 16 1.97 -6.49 0.03
N VAL A 17 0.98 -5.58 0.13
CA VAL A 17 1.16 -4.17 -0.30
C VAL A 17 2.25 -3.48 0.52
N LYS A 18 2.32 -3.73 1.83
CA LYS A 18 3.40 -3.21 2.69
C LYS A 18 4.77 -3.76 2.28
N ALA A 19 4.87 -5.06 1.99
CA ALA A 19 6.12 -5.66 1.54
C ALA A 19 6.61 -5.02 0.24
N LEU A 20 5.71 -4.71 -0.70
CA LEU A 20 6.04 -3.99 -1.94
C LEU A 20 6.50 -2.55 -1.65
N ALA A 21 5.87 -1.85 -0.71
CA ALA A 21 6.32 -0.51 -0.31
C ALA A 21 7.73 -0.53 0.29
N VAL A 22 8.05 -1.55 1.09
CA VAL A 22 9.38 -1.75 1.68
C VAL A 22 10.42 -2.10 0.61
N GLU A 23 10.05 -2.89 -0.40
CA GLU A 23 10.94 -3.22 -1.51
C GLU A 23 11.31 -1.99 -2.34
N VAL A 24 10.34 -1.10 -2.61
CA VAL A 24 10.56 0.11 -3.43
C VAL A 24 11.28 1.24 -2.68
N ALA A 25 10.96 1.45 -1.40
CA ALA A 25 11.37 2.66 -0.67
C ALA A 25 11.94 2.39 0.73
N GLY A 26 12.12 1.13 1.11
CA GLY A 26 12.59 0.73 2.43
C GLY A 26 11.52 0.84 3.52
N PHE A 27 11.89 0.43 4.75
CA PHE A 27 10.98 0.37 5.91
C PHE A 27 10.31 1.71 6.27
N GLN A 28 10.89 2.84 5.85
CA GLN A 28 10.37 4.17 6.19
C GLN A 28 9.05 4.52 5.47
N ALA A 29 8.73 3.83 4.35
CA ALA A 29 7.50 4.08 3.59
C ALA A 29 6.22 3.56 4.26
N VAL A 30 6.36 2.69 5.27
CA VAL A 30 5.27 2.06 6.01
C VAL A 30 5.30 2.50 7.47
N SER A 31 4.90 3.73 7.74
CA SER A 31 4.73 4.23 9.12
C SER A 31 3.26 4.52 9.42
N GLY A 32 2.83 4.36 10.68
CA GLY A 32 1.51 4.82 11.15
C GLY A 32 0.31 3.90 10.88
N THR A 33 0.49 2.68 10.36
CA THR A 33 -0.63 1.79 10.03
C THR A 33 -1.00 0.85 11.18
N THR A 34 -1.97 1.22 12.03
CA THR A 34 -2.47 0.33 13.08
C THR A 34 -3.38 -0.75 12.48
N LYS A 35 -3.52 -1.91 13.16
CA LYS A 35 -4.42 -2.99 12.74
C LYS A 35 -5.87 -2.51 12.54
N TYR A 36 -6.28 -1.49 13.31
CA TYR A 36 -7.62 -0.92 13.29
C TYR A 36 -7.81 0.12 12.20
N TYR A 37 -6.75 0.78 11.74
CA TYR A 37 -6.83 1.82 10.70
C TYR A 37 -7.51 1.32 9.43
N LEU A 38 -7.14 0.12 8.95
CA LEU A 38 -7.80 -0.47 7.78
C LEU A 38 -9.28 -0.79 8.06
N GLN A 39 -9.60 -1.23 9.28
CA GLN A 39 -10.97 -1.53 9.65
C GLN A 39 -11.84 -0.28 9.68
N GLU A 40 -11.27 0.86 10.05
CA GLU A 40 -11.97 2.15 10.14
C GLU A 40 -12.07 2.86 8.79
N HIS A 41 -11.00 2.84 7.99
CA HIS A 41 -10.88 3.67 6.78
C HIS A 41 -10.98 2.89 5.46
N GLY A 42 -10.80 1.57 5.46
CA GLY A 42 -10.83 0.73 4.26
C GLY A 42 -9.65 0.94 3.28
N HIS A 43 -8.68 1.77 3.65
CA HIS A 43 -7.50 2.06 2.85
C HIS A 43 -6.27 2.33 3.73
N TYR A 44 -5.10 2.37 3.10
CA TYR A 44 -3.86 2.85 3.69
C TYR A 44 -3.27 3.99 2.87
N ILE A 45 -2.53 4.87 3.54
CA ILE A 45 -1.79 5.96 2.91
C ILE A 45 -0.30 5.67 3.08
N PHE A 46 0.41 5.58 1.96
CA PHE A 46 1.84 5.35 1.90
C PHE A 46 2.57 6.66 1.57
N HIS A 47 3.56 6.98 2.39
CA HIS A 47 4.36 8.19 2.26
C HIS A 47 5.72 7.84 1.68
N PHE A 48 6.07 8.47 0.56
CA PHE A 48 7.34 8.28 -0.14
C PHE A 48 8.11 9.60 -0.13
N GLN A 49 9.42 9.53 0.08
CA GLN A 49 10.29 10.70 0.09
C GLN A 49 10.50 11.27 -1.31
N HIS A 50 10.51 10.40 -2.32
CA HIS A 50 10.72 10.79 -3.70
C HIS A 50 9.55 10.36 -4.59
N MET A 51 9.21 11.20 -5.58
CA MET A 51 8.10 10.94 -6.51
C MET A 51 8.29 9.66 -7.32
N HIS A 52 9.53 9.38 -7.76
CA HIS A 52 9.82 8.15 -8.52
C HIS A 52 9.52 6.88 -7.73
N GLN A 53 9.67 6.89 -6.40
CA GLN A 53 9.32 5.75 -5.54
C GLN A 53 7.81 5.55 -5.47
N ALA A 54 7.04 6.63 -5.40
CA ALA A 54 5.59 6.56 -5.44
C ALA A 54 5.11 5.97 -6.78
N ASP A 55 5.70 6.38 -7.89
CA ASP A 55 5.34 5.88 -9.23
C ASP A 55 5.75 4.43 -9.43
N GLU A 56 6.92 4.03 -8.94
CA GLU A 56 7.34 2.63 -8.98
C GLU A 56 6.45 1.76 -8.10
N PHE A 57 6.10 2.23 -6.90
CA PHE A 57 5.17 1.55 -6.01
C PHE A 57 3.82 1.30 -6.66
N ARG A 58 3.24 2.30 -7.35
CA ARG A 58 1.98 2.13 -8.10
C ARG A 58 2.11 1.01 -9.14
N LYS A 59 3.23 0.97 -9.88
CA LYS A 59 3.47 -0.05 -10.92
C LYS A 59 3.61 -1.44 -10.32
N VAL A 60 4.41 -1.61 -9.26
CA VAL A 60 4.60 -2.94 -8.66
C VAL A 60 3.33 -3.45 -7.99
N VAL A 61 2.55 -2.59 -7.33
CA VAL A 61 1.25 -3.00 -6.77
C VAL A 61 0.31 -3.42 -7.89
N ALA A 62 0.17 -2.63 -8.97
CA ALA A 62 -0.67 -3.00 -10.11
C ALA A 62 -0.20 -4.27 -10.84
N LYS A 63 1.11 -4.56 -10.81
CA LYS A 63 1.69 -5.76 -11.43
C LYS A 63 1.44 -7.03 -10.63
N TYR A 64 1.50 -6.95 -9.31
CA TYR A 64 1.50 -8.13 -8.43
C TYR A 64 0.20 -8.33 -7.64
N ILE A 65 -0.59 -7.27 -7.44
CA ILE A 65 -1.84 -7.31 -6.69
C ILE A 65 -2.99 -7.06 -7.67
N PRO A 66 -3.86 -8.06 -7.89
CA PRO A 66 -5.09 -7.87 -8.66
C PRO A 66 -5.95 -6.72 -8.16
N ILE A 67 -6.61 -6.02 -9.09
CA ILE A 67 -7.39 -4.81 -8.80
C ILE A 67 -8.63 -5.09 -7.92
N GLU A 68 -9.11 -6.33 -7.94
CA GLU A 68 -10.21 -6.82 -7.09
C GLU A 68 -9.80 -6.89 -5.61
N PHE A 69 -8.49 -6.95 -5.34
CA PHE A 69 -7.94 -7.01 -3.98
C PHE A 69 -7.42 -5.67 -3.51
N ALA A 70 -6.80 -4.87 -4.38
CA ALA A 70 -6.32 -3.54 -4.03
C ALA A 70 -6.44 -2.55 -5.18
N GLN A 71 -6.90 -1.34 -4.88
CA GLN A 71 -6.98 -0.23 -5.82
C GLN A 71 -6.02 0.88 -5.38
N VAL A 72 -5.17 1.33 -6.30
CA VAL A 72 -4.13 2.33 -6.04
C VAL A 72 -4.53 3.67 -6.65
N GLU A 73 -4.50 4.72 -5.83
CA GLU A 73 -4.81 6.13 -6.14
C GLU A 73 -3.58 7.01 -5.86
#